data_AF-A0A2G1Y867-F1
#
_entry.id   AF-A0A2G1Y867-F1
#
_cell.length_a   1.000
_cell.length_b   1.000
_cell.length_c   1.000
_cell.angle_alpha   90.00
_cell.angle_beta   90.00
_cell.angle_gamma   90.00
#
_symmetry.space_group_name_H-M   'P 1'
#
loop_
_entity.id
_entity.type
_entity.pdbx_description
1 polymer ?
#
loop_
_entity_poly.entity_id
_entity_poly.type
_entity_poly.pdbx_seq_one_letter_code
_entity_poly.pdbx_strand_id
1 'polypeptide(L)'
;MKSLSLARALALLVPVLMLGGAYGYQYLGGLHPCEMCWWQRYPHMVAIPLALIAYATMRRACVSALLAGLAGLAVGISGLIGLFHAGVEYGWWEGLTTCSTTP
;
A
#
# COMPACT_ATOMS: atom_id res chain seq x y z
N MET A 1 -8.00 -22.67 9.67
CA MET A 1 -6.58 -22.29 9.46
C MET A 1 -6.25 -21.77 8.05
N LYS A 2 -6.90 -22.25 6.97
CA LYS A 2 -6.63 -21.77 5.59
C LYS A 2 -6.76 -20.25 5.41
N SER A 3 -7.77 -19.63 6.04
CA SER A 3 -8.01 -18.18 5.97
C SER A 3 -6.83 -17.33 6.49
N LEU A 4 -6.21 -17.70 7.62
CA LEU A 4 -5.08 -16.94 8.17
C LEU A 4 -3.81 -17.07 7.30
N SER A 5 -3.62 -18.19 6.61
CA SER A 5 -2.53 -18.33 5.64
C SER A 5 -2.74 -17.41 4.44
N LEU A 6 -3.98 -17.32 3.94
CA LEU A 6 -4.32 -16.40 2.86
C LEU A 6 -4.17 -14.94 3.29
N ALA A 7 -4.63 -14.59 4.50
CA ALA A 7 -4.50 -13.24 5.04
C ALA A 7 -3.04 -12.78 5.11
N ARG A 8 -2.13 -13.63 5.59
CA ARG A 8 -0.69 -13.36 5.60
C ARG A 8 -0.12 -13.19 4.18
N ALA A 9 -0.53 -14.06 3.26
CA ALA A 9 -0.07 -13.98 1.87
C ALA A 9 -0.49 -12.67 1.22
N LEU A 10 -1.76 -12.27 1.36
CA LEU A 10 -2.26 -11.00 0.86
C LEU A 10 -1.58 -9.81 1.54
N ALA A 11 -1.44 -9.86 2.86
CA ALA A 11 -0.79 -8.81 3.65
C ALA A 11 0.66 -8.54 3.22
N LEU A 12 1.36 -9.53 2.67
CA LEU A 12 2.73 -9.37 2.18
C LEU A 12 2.78 -9.08 0.68
N LEU A 13 2.11 -9.90 -0.14
CA LEU A 13 2.23 -9.83 -1.61
C LEU A 13 1.65 -8.53 -2.17
N VAL A 14 0.50 -8.07 -1.66
CA VAL A 14 -0.14 -6.85 -2.16
C VAL A 14 0.77 -5.63 -2.02
N PRO A 15 1.26 -5.26 -0.81
CA PRO A 15 2.10 -4.08 -0.69
C PRO A 15 3.46 -4.23 -1.39
N VAL A 16 4.04 -5.43 -1.44
CA VAL A 16 5.29 -5.67 -2.19
C VAL A 16 5.08 -5.44 -3.68
N LEU A 17 4.01 -5.99 -4.27
CA LEU A 17 3.72 -5.83 -5.69
C LEU A 17 3.33 -4.39 -6.03
N MET A 18 2.54 -3.72 -5.19
CA MET A 18 2.16 -2.32 -5.41
C MET A 18 3.37 -1.39 -5.31
N LEU A 19 4.20 -1.54 -4.27
CA LEU A 19 5.38 -0.71 -4.09
C LEU A 19 6.44 -1.00 -5.17
N GLY A 20 6.63 -2.28 -5.52
CA GLY A 20 7.50 -2.71 -6.61
C GLY A 20 7.04 -2.16 -7.96
N GLY A 21 5.74 -2.21 -8.25
CA GLY A 21 5.15 -1.58 -9.43
C GLY A 21 5.38 -0.07 -9.46
N ALA A 22 5.14 0.62 -8.34
CA ALA A 22 5.36 2.07 -8.24
C ALA A 22 6.83 2.48 -8.50
N TYR A 23 7.79 1.72 -7.96
CA TYR A 23 9.21 1.96 -8.25
C TYR A 23 9.59 1.54 -9.67
N GLY A 24 8.99 0.49 -10.22
CA GLY A 24 9.16 0.10 -11.62
C GLY A 24 8.72 1.21 -12.57
N TYR A 25 7.54 1.77 -12.39
CA TYR A 25 7.07 2.92 -13.17
C TYR A 25 7.98 4.15 -13.02
N GLN A 26 8.51 4.40 -11.83
CA GLN A 26 9.42 5.51 -11.60
C GLN A 26 10.77 5.34 -12.30
N TYR A 27 11.44 4.21 -12.10
CA TYR A 27 12.82 4.01 -12.55
C TYR A 27 12.95 3.42 -13.94
N LEU A 28 11.97 2.61 -14.38
CA LEU A 28 11.95 2.00 -15.72
C LEU A 28 11.02 2.75 -16.67
N GLY A 29 9.92 3.29 -16.16
CA GLY A 29 8.93 4.04 -16.96
C GLY A 29 9.16 5.55 -17.01
N GLY A 30 10.08 6.10 -16.22
CA GLY A 30 10.33 7.55 -16.16
C GLY A 30 9.18 8.37 -15.54
N LEU A 31 8.20 7.72 -14.90
CA LEU A 31 7.05 8.39 -14.30
C LEU A 31 7.43 8.93 -12.92
N HIS A 32 7.80 10.21 -12.87
CA HIS A 32 8.18 10.86 -11.62
C HIS A 32 6.98 10.95 -10.65
N PRO A 33 7.15 10.55 -9.38
CA PRO A 33 6.06 10.56 -8.42
C PRO A 33 5.73 12.00 -7.99
N CYS A 34 4.42 12.31 -7.91
CA CYS A 34 3.94 13.47 -7.17
C CYS A 34 3.93 13.20 -5.66
N GLU A 35 3.53 14.18 -4.87
CA GLU A 35 3.41 14.04 -3.42
C GLU A 35 2.36 12.99 -3.01
N MET A 36 1.20 12.95 -3.67
CA MET A 36 0.16 11.96 -3.39
C MET A 36 0.60 10.53 -3.72
N CYS A 37 1.46 10.34 -4.73
CA CYS A 37 2.10 9.04 -4.99
C CYS A 37 2.94 8.58 -3.79
N TRP A 38 3.64 9.50 -3.10
CA TRP A 38 4.38 9.17 -1.88
C TRP A 38 3.45 8.84 -0.70
N TRP A 39 2.32 9.54 -0.58
CA TRP A 39 1.32 9.22 0.44
C TRP A 39 0.78 7.79 0.30
N GLN A 40 0.63 7.27 -0.92
CA GLN A 40 0.24 5.88 -1.15
C GLN A 40 1.36 4.88 -0.83
N ARG A 41 2.63 5.29 -0.96
CA ARG A 41 3.78 4.40 -0.70
C ARG A 41 3.99 4.16 0.79
N TYR A 42 3.85 5.17 1.65
CA TYR A 42 4.15 5.03 3.08
C TYR A 42 3.32 3.92 3.77
N PRO A 43 2.00 3.79 3.57
CA PRO A 43 1.23 2.70 4.15
C PRO A 43 1.70 1.33 3.65
N HIS A 44 2.11 1.18 2.39
CA HIS A 44 2.69 -0.07 1.90
C HIS A 44 4.06 -0.36 2.55
N MET A 45 4.91 0.66 2.75
CA MET A 45 6.17 0.52 3.48
C MET A 45 5.97 0.08 4.93
N VAL A 46 4.87 0.48 5.57
CA VAL A 46 4.49 0.02 6.91
C VAL A 46 3.87 -1.37 6.88
N ALA A 47 3.06 -1.68 5.86
CA ALA A 47 2.39 -2.98 5.73
C ALA A 47 3.39 -4.15 5.58
N ILE A 48 4.48 -3.95 4.83
CA ILE A 48 5.51 -4.97 4.59
C ILE A 48 6.13 -5.50 5.89
N PRO A 49 6.74 -4.69 6.78
CA PRO A 49 7.30 -5.18 8.02
C PRO A 49 6.24 -5.80 8.94
N LEU A 50 5.02 -5.24 8.99
CA LEU A 50 3.92 -5.86 9.75
C LEU A 50 3.59 -7.27 9.25
N ALA A 51 3.51 -7.46 7.93
CA ALA A 51 3.27 -8.75 7.32
C ALA A 51 4.44 -9.73 7.55
N LEU A 52 5.68 -9.27 7.46
CA LEU A 52 6.87 -10.08 7.77
C LEU A 52 6.86 -10.56 9.23
N ILE A 53 6.52 -9.69 10.18
CA ILE A 53 6.39 -10.07 11.59
C ILE A 53 5.22 -11.04 11.77
N ALA A 54 4.09 -10.85 11.06
CA ALA A 54 2.97 -11.77 11.08
C ALA A 54 3.37 -13.20 10.65
N TYR A 55 4.28 -13.33 9.67
CA TYR A 55 4.89 -14.60 9.29
C TYR A 55 5.84 -15.14 10.37
N ALA A 56 6.71 -14.29 10.94
CA ALA A 56 7.62 -14.69 12.01
C ALA A 56 6.88 -15.22 13.26
N THR A 57 5.70 -14.66 13.55
CA THR A 57 4.84 -15.08 14.67
C THR A 57 3.76 -16.10 14.28
N MET A 58 3.90 -16.82 13.16
CA MET A 58 2.86 -17.74 12.66
C MET A 58 2.40 -18.82 13.65
N ARG A 59 3.25 -19.20 14.60
CA ARG A 59 2.93 -20.15 15.68
C ARG A 59 1.99 -19.56 16.74
N ARG A 60 1.87 -18.23 16.81
CA ARG A 60 1.00 -17.48 17.73
C ARG A 60 -0.17 -16.92 16.94
N ALA A 61 -1.22 -17.72 16.76
CA ALA A 61 -2.33 -17.42 15.85
C ALA A 61 -2.96 -16.03 16.07
N CYS A 62 -3.24 -15.63 17.32
CA CYS A 62 -3.85 -14.33 17.62
C CYS A 62 -2.93 -13.15 17.25
N VAL A 63 -1.63 -13.24 17.57
CA VAL A 63 -0.65 -12.19 17.25
C VAL A 63 -0.45 -12.08 15.74
N SER A 64 -0.33 -13.23 15.06
CA SER A 64 -0.21 -13.29 13.61
C SER A 64 -1.44 -12.71 12.90
N ALA A 65 -2.65 -13.02 13.39
CA ALA A 65 -3.88 -12.47 12.86
C ALA A 65 -4.00 -10.95 13.06
N LEU A 66 -3.63 -10.45 14.25
CA LEU A 66 -3.61 -9.02 14.53
C LEU A 66 -2.66 -8.28 13.58
N LEU A 67 -1.42 -8.77 13.44
CA LEU A 67 -0.42 -8.14 12.58
C LEU A 67 -0.80 -8.19 11.10
N ALA A 68 -1.34 -9.31 10.61
CA ALA A 68 -1.88 -9.40 9.25
C ALA A 68 -3.07 -8.46 9.04
N GLY A 69 -3.92 -8.29 10.05
CA GLY A 69 -5.03 -7.32 10.04
C GLY A 69 -4.55 -5.88 9.97
N LEU A 70 -3.53 -5.50 10.76
CA LEU A 70 -2.92 -4.17 10.72
C LEU A 70 -2.23 -3.88 9.37
N ALA A 71 -1.55 -4.87 8.81
CA ALA A 71 -1.00 -4.76 7.45
C ALA A 71 -2.12 -4.57 6.40
N GLY A 72 -3.22 -5.31 6.53
CA GLY A 72 -4.40 -5.15 5.69
C GLY A 72 -5.04 -3.76 5.82
N LEU A 73 -5.11 -3.21 7.04
CA LEU A 73 -5.58 -1.85 7.28
C LEU A 73 -4.69 -0.81 6.60
N ALA A 74 -3.36 -0.94 6.70
CA ALA A 74 -2.42 -0.05 6.03
C ALA A 74 -2.56 -0.12 4.50
N VAL A 75 -2.73 -1.31 3.93
CA VAL A 75 -3.06 -1.48 2.50
C VAL A 75 -4.39 -0.79 2.14
N GLY A 76 -5.41 -0.96 2.97
CA GLY A 76 -6.70 -0.29 2.78
C GLY A 76 -6.60 1.24 2.80
N ILE A 77 -5.81 1.80 3.72
CA ILE A 77 -5.53 3.24 3.78
C ILE A 77 -4.84 3.71 2.49
N SER A 78 -3.83 3.00 2.00
CA SER A 78 -3.22 3.31 0.69
C SER A 78 -4.26 3.32 -0.42
N GLY A 79 -5.14 2.32 -0.46
CA GLY A 79 -6.23 2.24 -1.46
C GLY A 79 -7.20 3.43 -1.39
N LEU A 80 -7.55 3.91 -0.19
CA LEU A 80 -8.37 5.10 0.00
C LEU A 80 -7.66 6.37 -0.49
N ILE A 81 -6.36 6.50 -0.23
CA ILE A 81 -5.54 7.59 -0.77
C ILE A 81 -5.48 7.50 -2.30
N GLY A 82 -5.37 6.28 -2.86
CA GLY A 82 -5.44 6.02 -4.29
C GLY A 82 -6.76 6.45 -4.92
N LEU A 83 -7.88 6.16 -4.26
CA LEU A 83 -9.20 6.63 -4.70
C LEU A 83 -9.29 8.16 -4.67
N PHE A 84 -8.77 8.78 -3.60
CA PHE A 84 -8.68 10.24 -3.51
C PHE A 84 -7.84 10.82 -4.66
N HIS A 85 -6.67 10.23 -4.93
CA HIS A 85 -5.76 10.68 -5.99
C HIS A 85 -6.40 10.57 -7.37
N ALA A 86 -7.01 9.43 -7.68
CA ALA A 86 -7.71 9.22 -8.95
C ALA A 86 -8.86 10.22 -9.13
N GLY A 87 -9.60 10.55 -8.06
CA GLY A 87 -10.65 11.55 -8.14
C GLY A 87 -10.15 12.97 -8.36
N VAL A 88 -8.95 13.32 -7.88
CA VAL A 88 -8.29 14.60 -8.24
C VAL A 88 -7.95 14.60 -9.73
N GLU A 89 -7.34 13.53 -10.25
CA GLU A 89 -6.98 13.42 -11.67
C GLU A 89 -8.20 13.42 -12.60
N TYR A 90 -9.31 12.83 -12.16
CA TYR A 90 -10.58 12.84 -12.88
C TYR A 90 -11.39 14.12 -12.68
N GLY A 91 -10.91 15.08 -11.89
CA GLY A 91 -11.57 16.36 -11.64
C GLY A 91 -12.86 16.25 -10.82
N TRP A 92 -13.02 15.19 -10.02
CA TRP A 92 -14.17 15.05 -9.11
C TRP A 92 -14.08 15.99 -7.91
N TRP A 93 -12.85 16.32 -7.49
CA TRP A 93 -12.56 17.24 -6.41
C TRP A 93 -11.16 17.85 -6.56
N GLU A 94 -10.93 18.95 -5.87
CA GLU A 94 -9.63 19.63 -5.86
C GLU A 94 -8.58 18.86 -5.05
N GLY A 95 -7.34 18.91 -5.52
CA GLY A 95 -6.18 18.37 -4.82
C GLY A 95 -5.83 19.19 -3.58
N LEU A 96 -5.37 18.51 -2.52
CA LEU A 96 -4.86 19.19 -1.32
C LEU A 96 -3.48 19.83 -1.55
N THR A 97 -2.73 19.30 -2.52
CA THR A 97 -1.42 19.81 -2.92
C THR A 97 -1.32 19.84 -4.44
N THR A 98 -0.47 20.71 -4.97
CA THR A 98 -0.29 20.87 -6.41
C THR A 98 0.33 19.59 -6.97
N CYS A 99 -0.41 18.83 -7.77
CA CYS A 99 0.18 17.77 -8.58
C CYS A 99 1.26 18.38 -9.47
N SER A 100 2.44 17.73 -9.53
CA SER A 100 3.53 18.09 -10.44
C SER A 100 3.21 17.81 -11.92
N THR A 101 1.93 17.83 -12.31
CA THR A 101 1.56 17.84 -13.72
C THR A 101 1.97 19.20 -14.26
N THR A 102 3.18 19.24 -14.85
CA THR A 102 3.52 20.33 -15.76
C THR A 102 2.50 20.25 -16.91
N PRO A 103 1.88 21.37 -17.32
CA PRO A 103 0.99 21.38 -18.48
C PRO A 103 1.70 20.90 -19.75
#